data_AF-A0A067CNL7-F1
#
_entry.id   AF-A0A067CNL7-F1
#
_cell.length_a   1.000
_cell.length_b   1.000
_cell.length_c   1.000
_cell.angle_alpha   90.00
_cell.angle_beta   90.00
_cell.angle_gamma   90.00
#
_symmetry.space_group_name_H-M   'P 1'
#
loop_
_entity.id
_entity.type
_entity.pdbx_description
1 polymer ?
#
loop_
_entity_poly.entity_id
_entity_poly.type
_entity_poly.pdbx_seq_one_letter_code
_entity_poly.pdbx_strand_id
1 'polypeptide(L)'
;MHLRFLTLAAATSSAAAWNMAPVRSIQARIQGDTPVYDAAHDAFVSSYYKNFEDQYNGVMDTVNLASVEGALKYVQSECIASPTPDCKRKNNVKNVVFYDMTIVQPNASLAQFQQNEAVYPEYGPYLAMDSGACTASGATLPTECLQYNGLNGTANLGPFVGGVTSTADARALYPNTIWFSYPNSCVQTPWSGKTPACRQQFAGGLCPFGVKPDGVKCTFSYTILGWVALDDVVGITSMTNPTTKAPFANYSEFCNAKLTEFSASLLPNNSWGEVTSNLTFWKSPNDPAANQARAQVVVETYSKKLSGNMVAIPTIEALTAANPPCYKNYKACYDAPFGCRRVLYAQVCEVCTSAAPDCVVKDPSYTFPALTLATMPPTMAPTTVPATKAPGAPATSGSSQGGSTPAPKASDASSHVVTGTVAIMALATMW
;
A
#
# COMPACT_ATOMS: atom_id res chain seq x y z
N MET A 1 22.00 57.58 39.07
CA MET A 1 20.99 56.51 39.22
C MET A 1 20.29 56.36 37.86
N HIS A 2 20.78 55.47 37.01
CA HIS A 2 20.22 55.23 35.67
C HIS A 2 19.43 53.92 35.69
N LEU A 3 18.11 54.03 35.61
CA LEU A 3 17.19 52.91 35.57
C LEU A 3 17.19 52.34 34.14
N ARG A 4 17.81 51.17 33.94
CA ARG A 4 17.68 50.39 32.70
C ARG A 4 16.35 49.63 32.76
N PHE A 5 15.41 50.01 31.91
CA PHE A 5 14.24 49.19 31.62
C PHE A 5 14.68 47.99 30.77
N LEU A 6 14.70 46.79 31.36
CA LEU A 6 14.70 45.55 30.60
C LEU A 6 13.28 45.31 30.08
N THR A 7 13.08 45.50 28.78
CA THR A 7 11.93 44.98 28.06
C THR A 7 12.11 43.46 27.92
N LEU A 8 11.41 42.69 28.74
CA LEU A 8 11.24 41.25 28.52
C LEU A 8 10.36 41.08 27.28
N ALA A 9 10.97 40.76 26.14
CA ALA A 9 10.23 40.26 24.99
C ALA A 9 9.71 38.86 25.36
N ALA A 10 8.42 38.78 25.70
CA ALA A 10 7.73 37.51 25.81
C ALA A 10 7.76 36.85 24.43
N ALA A 11 8.62 35.84 24.26
CA ALA A 11 8.55 34.94 23.13
C ALA A 11 7.19 34.22 23.22
N THR A 12 6.20 34.70 22.47
CA THR A 12 5.00 33.92 22.18
C THR A 12 5.45 32.69 21.41
N SER A 13 5.63 31.56 22.11
CA SER A 13 5.74 30.28 21.43
C SER A 13 4.41 30.08 20.71
N SER A 14 4.41 30.29 19.39
CA SER A 14 3.32 29.76 18.57
C SER A 14 3.26 28.28 18.90
N ALA A 15 2.17 27.83 19.55
CA ALA A 15 1.93 26.41 19.73
C ALA A 15 2.04 25.79 18.34
N ALA A 16 3.05 24.94 18.13
CA ALA A 16 3.25 24.30 16.84
C ALA A 16 1.94 23.60 16.46
N ALA A 17 1.42 23.89 15.26
CA ALA A 17 0.22 23.22 14.77
C ALA A 17 0.46 21.71 14.80
N TRP A 18 -0.48 20.96 15.37
CA TRP A 18 -0.35 19.51 15.46
C TRP A 18 -0.31 18.91 14.05
N ASN A 19 0.54 17.90 13.86
CA ASN A 19 0.55 17.03 12.69
C ASN A 19 0.71 15.59 13.19
N MET A 20 0.29 14.63 12.36
CA MET A 20 0.55 13.22 12.60
C MET A 20 2.03 12.99 12.88
N ALA A 21 2.34 12.23 13.93
CA ALA A 21 3.71 11.82 14.20
C ALA A 21 4.17 10.84 13.09
N PRO A 22 5.38 11.01 12.53
CA PRO A 22 5.86 10.15 11.46
C PRO A 22 5.86 8.67 11.84
N VAL A 23 5.36 7.84 10.93
CA VAL A 23 5.36 6.38 11.07
C VAL A 23 6.32 5.78 10.06
N ARG A 24 7.30 5.02 10.54
CA ARG A 24 8.15 4.16 9.71
C ARG A 24 7.43 2.84 9.44
N SER A 25 7.34 2.44 8.18
CA SER A 25 6.61 1.27 7.71
C SER A 25 7.46 0.52 6.70
N ILE A 26 7.73 -0.76 6.97
CA ILE A 26 8.42 -1.62 6.01
C ILE A 26 7.37 -2.31 5.13
N GLN A 27 7.46 -2.07 3.83
CA GLN A 27 6.50 -2.56 2.84
C GLN A 27 7.24 -3.24 1.68
N ALA A 28 6.50 -3.97 0.86
CA ALA A 28 7.06 -4.68 -0.28
C ALA A 28 6.30 -4.38 -1.58
N ARG A 29 7.02 -4.45 -2.69
CA ARG A 29 6.45 -4.38 -4.04
C ARG A 29 6.95 -5.54 -4.88
N ILE A 30 6.05 -6.14 -5.63
CA ILE A 30 6.39 -7.07 -6.69
C ILE A 30 6.66 -6.25 -7.96
N GLN A 31 7.90 -6.29 -8.47
CA GLN A 31 8.34 -5.45 -9.57
C GLN A 31 8.94 -6.26 -10.72
N GLY A 32 8.77 -5.73 -11.94
CA GLY A 32 9.38 -6.28 -13.15
C GLY A 32 10.74 -5.64 -13.49
N ASP A 33 11.07 -4.51 -12.91
CA ASP A 33 12.41 -3.92 -12.94
C ASP A 33 13.22 -4.26 -11.70
N THR A 34 14.53 -4.14 -11.85
CA THR A 34 15.50 -4.31 -10.76
C THR A 34 15.99 -2.93 -10.34
N PRO A 35 15.85 -2.55 -9.06
CA PRO A 35 16.40 -1.29 -8.56
C PRO A 35 17.91 -1.20 -8.84
N VAL A 36 18.37 -0.03 -9.25
CA VAL A 36 19.80 0.27 -9.46
C VAL A 36 20.31 1.17 -8.36
N TYR A 37 21.54 0.95 -7.90
CA TYR A 37 22.13 1.77 -6.86
C TYR A 37 22.80 3.01 -7.45
N ASP A 38 22.34 4.18 -7.04
CA ASP A 38 22.97 5.47 -7.31
C ASP A 38 23.98 5.77 -6.20
N ALA A 39 25.28 5.70 -6.54
CA ALA A 39 26.35 5.89 -5.58
C ALA A 39 26.55 7.35 -5.15
N ALA A 40 26.07 8.32 -5.94
CA ALA A 40 26.20 9.74 -5.59
C ALA A 40 25.22 10.15 -4.49
N HIS A 41 24.07 9.45 -4.41
CA HIS A 41 23.00 9.72 -3.46
C HIS A 41 22.83 8.61 -2.41
N ASP A 42 23.63 7.54 -2.47
CA ASP A 42 23.55 6.39 -1.58
C ASP A 42 22.14 5.78 -1.51
N ALA A 43 21.53 5.57 -2.69
CA ALA A 43 20.14 5.15 -2.78
C ALA A 43 19.88 4.21 -3.95
N PHE A 44 19.02 3.21 -3.73
CA PHE A 44 18.43 2.44 -4.82
C PHE A 44 17.29 3.23 -5.47
N VAL A 45 17.31 3.31 -6.79
CA VAL A 45 16.36 4.07 -7.62
C VAL A 45 15.89 3.25 -8.83
N SER A 46 14.94 3.78 -9.60
CA SER A 46 14.40 3.09 -10.78
C SER A 46 15.42 2.99 -11.90
N SER A 47 15.44 1.84 -12.58
CA SER A 47 16.29 1.60 -13.75
C SER A 47 15.76 2.21 -15.06
N TYR A 48 14.52 2.73 -15.07
CA TYR A 48 13.87 3.22 -16.30
C TYR A 48 14.25 4.64 -16.72
N TYR A 49 14.87 5.41 -15.81
CA TYR A 49 15.17 6.83 -16.03
C TYR A 49 16.68 7.08 -16.02
N LYS A 50 17.09 8.27 -16.45
CA LYS A 50 18.51 8.61 -16.69
C LYS A 50 19.15 9.50 -15.62
N ASN A 51 18.38 10.46 -15.09
CA ASN A 51 18.86 11.34 -14.03
C ASN A 51 18.24 10.92 -12.69
N PHE A 52 18.94 11.25 -11.61
CA PHE A 52 18.58 10.80 -10.27
C PHE A 52 17.15 11.22 -9.86
N GLU A 53 16.74 12.45 -10.14
CA GLU A 53 15.43 12.96 -9.73
C GLU A 53 14.29 12.17 -10.39
N ASP A 54 14.39 11.91 -11.70
CA ASP A 54 13.41 11.09 -12.41
C ASP A 54 13.47 9.63 -11.95
N GLN A 55 14.67 9.09 -11.68
CA GLN A 55 14.83 7.73 -11.18
C GLN A 55 14.23 7.55 -9.79
N TYR A 56 14.38 8.53 -8.90
CA TYR A 56 13.79 8.56 -7.57
C TYR A 56 12.26 8.69 -7.66
N ASN A 57 11.78 9.70 -8.39
CA ASN A 57 10.33 9.91 -8.55
C ASN A 57 9.64 8.71 -9.19
N GLY A 58 10.27 8.08 -10.20
CA GLY A 58 9.72 6.96 -10.94
C GLY A 58 9.44 5.70 -10.11
N VAL A 59 10.16 5.50 -9.00
CA VAL A 59 9.92 4.35 -8.10
C VAL A 59 8.53 4.41 -7.49
N MET A 60 8.13 5.59 -7.03
CA MET A 60 6.87 5.83 -6.31
C MET A 60 5.90 6.69 -7.14
N ASP A 61 5.96 6.66 -8.47
CA ASP A 61 5.12 7.49 -9.34
C ASP A 61 3.70 6.92 -9.49
N THR A 62 2.90 7.08 -8.42
CA THR A 62 1.52 6.58 -8.30
C THR A 62 1.46 5.06 -8.38
N VAL A 63 1.71 4.39 -7.24
CA VAL A 63 1.94 2.95 -7.19
C VAL A 63 1.22 2.29 -6.03
N ASN A 64 1.00 0.98 -6.14
CA ASN A 64 0.56 0.15 -5.03
C ASN A 64 1.76 -0.53 -4.37
N LEU A 65 1.72 -0.63 -3.04
CA LEU A 65 2.58 -1.50 -2.24
C LEU A 65 1.71 -2.50 -1.47
N ALA A 66 2.36 -3.50 -0.87
CA ALA A 66 1.73 -4.41 0.06
C ALA A 66 2.52 -4.46 1.38
N SER A 67 1.86 -4.91 2.45
CA SER A 67 2.58 -5.43 3.61
C SER A 67 3.54 -6.54 3.18
N VAL A 68 4.67 -6.67 3.87
CA VAL A 68 5.66 -7.72 3.57
C VAL A 68 5.01 -9.11 3.63
N GLU A 69 4.13 -9.31 4.61
CA GLU A 69 3.36 -10.52 4.85
C GLU A 69 2.43 -10.88 3.67
N GLY A 70 1.99 -9.87 2.93
CA GLY A 70 1.05 -10.02 1.83
C GLY A 70 1.65 -9.90 0.42
N ALA A 71 2.96 -9.72 0.30
CA ALA A 71 3.62 -9.42 -0.98
C ALA A 71 3.34 -10.48 -2.05
N LEU A 72 3.34 -11.76 -1.67
CA LEU A 72 3.12 -12.88 -2.59
C LEU A 72 1.66 -13.08 -2.99
N LYS A 73 0.71 -12.38 -2.36
CA LYS A 73 -0.69 -12.43 -2.76
C LYS A 73 -0.82 -12.12 -4.25
N TYR A 74 -0.26 -10.98 -4.68
CA TYR A 74 -0.31 -10.53 -6.08
C TYR A 74 0.38 -11.51 -7.03
N VAL A 75 1.49 -12.13 -6.59
CA VAL A 75 2.18 -13.15 -7.37
C VAL A 75 1.24 -14.31 -7.67
N GLN A 76 0.64 -14.89 -6.62
CA GLN A 76 -0.22 -16.07 -6.72
C GLN A 76 -1.55 -15.77 -7.43
N SER A 77 -2.25 -14.70 -7.06
CA SER A 77 -3.59 -14.41 -7.57
C SER A 77 -3.60 -13.87 -9.00
N GLU A 78 -2.50 -13.25 -9.44
CA GLU A 78 -2.49 -12.49 -10.70
C GLU A 78 -1.29 -12.73 -11.60
N CYS A 79 -0.10 -13.02 -11.05
CA CYS A 79 1.12 -13.07 -11.87
C CYS A 79 1.41 -14.44 -12.48
N ILE A 80 1.05 -15.51 -11.76
CA ILE A 80 1.30 -16.90 -12.14
C ILE A 80 0.00 -17.70 -12.31
N ALA A 81 -1.15 -17.08 -12.05
CA ALA A 81 -2.49 -17.65 -12.14
C ALA A 81 -2.90 -18.11 -13.56
N SER A 82 -2.09 -17.83 -14.57
CA SER A 82 -2.32 -18.29 -15.94
C SER A 82 -0.98 -18.55 -16.63
N PRO A 83 -0.79 -19.69 -17.31
CA PRO A 83 0.41 -19.93 -18.09
C PRO A 83 0.50 -18.87 -19.18
N THR A 84 1.61 -18.15 -19.22
CA THR A 84 1.90 -17.26 -20.35
C THR A 84 2.61 -18.08 -21.43
N PRO A 85 2.18 -17.95 -22.70
CA PRO A 85 2.82 -18.67 -23.80
C PRO A 85 4.29 -18.27 -23.99
N ASP A 86 4.70 -17.12 -23.46
CA ASP A 86 6.01 -16.50 -23.73
C ASP A 86 7.04 -16.75 -22.61
N CYS A 87 6.78 -17.67 -21.67
CA CYS A 87 7.66 -17.94 -20.53
C CYS A 87 8.05 -16.67 -19.75
N LYS A 88 7.05 -15.84 -19.46
CA LYS A 88 7.17 -14.61 -18.65
C LYS A 88 6.03 -14.52 -17.63
N ARG A 89 6.31 -14.20 -16.37
CA ARG A 89 5.21 -13.88 -15.44
C ARG A 89 4.46 -12.64 -15.93
N LYS A 90 3.16 -12.52 -15.60
CA LYS A 90 2.37 -11.32 -15.93
C LYS A 90 3.13 -10.07 -15.48
N ASN A 91 3.06 -8.99 -16.26
CA ASN A 91 3.76 -7.72 -16.00
C ASN A 91 5.28 -7.84 -15.85
N ASN A 92 5.87 -8.93 -16.35
CA ASN A 92 7.30 -9.23 -16.26
C ASN A 92 7.84 -9.25 -14.83
N VAL A 93 7.00 -9.55 -13.83
CA VAL A 93 7.43 -9.53 -12.43
C VAL A 93 8.56 -10.52 -12.18
N LYS A 94 9.59 -10.05 -11.47
CA LYS A 94 10.80 -10.83 -11.21
C LYS A 94 11.45 -10.54 -9.85
N ASN A 95 11.08 -9.46 -9.17
CA ASN A 95 11.68 -9.08 -7.90
C ASN A 95 10.61 -8.85 -6.82
N VAL A 96 10.96 -9.19 -5.58
CA VAL A 96 10.33 -8.63 -4.38
C VAL A 96 11.26 -7.53 -3.86
N VAL A 97 10.78 -6.28 -3.87
CA VAL A 97 11.56 -5.10 -3.46
C VAL A 97 11.01 -4.57 -2.14
N PHE A 98 11.91 -4.30 -1.19
CA PHE A 98 11.55 -3.86 0.16
C PHE A 98 11.78 -2.37 0.31
N TYR A 99 10.81 -1.70 0.91
CA TYR A 99 10.74 -0.26 1.07
C TYR A 99 10.67 0.08 2.56
N ASP A 100 11.51 1.01 2.98
CA ASP A 100 11.41 1.71 4.26
C ASP A 100 10.69 3.02 4.00
N MET A 101 9.40 3.04 4.31
CA MET A 101 8.52 4.18 4.13
C MET A 101 8.50 5.01 5.41
N THR A 102 8.50 6.33 5.30
CA THR A 102 8.07 7.23 6.38
C THR A 102 6.80 7.93 5.94
N ILE A 103 5.76 7.91 6.77
CA ILE A 103 4.42 8.39 6.42
C ILE A 103 3.94 9.41 7.46
N VAL A 104 3.42 10.53 6.97
CA VAL A 104 2.68 11.56 7.74
C VAL A 104 1.48 11.96 6.90
N GLN A 105 0.28 11.55 7.31
CA GLN A 105 -0.94 11.89 6.58
C GLN A 105 -1.28 13.38 6.68
N PRO A 106 -1.94 13.96 5.67
CA PRO A 106 -2.60 15.25 5.81
C PRO A 106 -3.63 15.25 6.94
N ASN A 107 -3.66 16.33 7.73
CA ASN A 107 -4.67 16.47 8.80
C ASN A 107 -6.11 16.45 8.24
N ALA A 108 -6.31 16.95 7.01
CA ALA A 108 -7.60 16.93 6.34
C ALA A 108 -8.09 15.50 6.04
N SER A 109 -7.20 14.61 5.59
CA SER A 109 -7.57 13.21 5.35
C SER A 109 -7.81 12.47 6.67
N LEU A 110 -7.01 12.73 7.71
CA LEU A 110 -7.25 12.18 9.04
C LEU A 110 -8.60 12.65 9.58
N ALA A 111 -8.91 13.95 9.48
CA ALA A 111 -10.21 14.48 9.90
C ALA A 111 -11.37 13.78 9.19
N GLN A 112 -11.22 13.55 7.88
CA GLN A 112 -12.23 12.92 7.02
C GLN A 112 -12.46 11.44 7.36
N PHE A 113 -11.40 10.68 7.66
CA PHE A 113 -11.46 9.22 7.74
C PHE A 113 -11.29 8.64 9.16
N GLN A 114 -10.93 9.45 10.17
CA GLN A 114 -10.67 8.97 11.55
C GLN A 114 -11.84 8.25 12.24
N GLN A 115 -13.07 8.37 11.73
CA GLN A 115 -14.26 7.67 12.23
C GLN A 115 -14.74 6.54 11.29
N ASN A 116 -14.07 6.34 10.16
CA ASN A 116 -14.48 5.36 9.17
C ASN A 116 -13.80 4.01 9.45
N GLU A 117 -14.53 3.07 10.03
CA GLU A 117 -14.04 1.73 10.36
C GLU A 117 -13.75 0.85 9.12
N ALA A 118 -14.23 1.25 7.93
CA ALA A 118 -13.89 0.57 6.68
C ALA A 118 -12.51 0.97 6.13
N VAL A 119 -11.88 1.99 6.73
CA VAL A 119 -10.55 2.47 6.37
C VAL A 119 -9.54 2.00 7.40
N TYR A 120 -8.36 1.60 6.95
CA TYR A 120 -7.31 1.15 7.87
C TYR A 120 -6.90 2.31 8.81
N PRO A 121 -6.78 2.08 10.13
CA PRO A 121 -6.32 3.10 11.09
C PRO A 121 -5.09 3.90 10.62
N GLU A 122 -5.16 5.23 10.71
CA GLU A 122 -4.14 6.18 10.21
C GLU A 122 -4.04 6.33 8.68
N TYR A 123 -4.93 5.72 7.88
CA TYR A 123 -4.90 5.81 6.42
C TYR A 123 -6.16 6.45 5.84
N GLY A 124 -6.12 6.77 4.54
CA GLY A 124 -7.34 6.95 3.75
C GLY A 124 -7.77 5.65 3.06
N PRO A 125 -8.89 5.66 2.33
CA PRO A 125 -9.32 4.51 1.54
C PRO A 125 -8.25 4.10 0.53
N TYR A 126 -8.04 2.79 0.38
CA TYR A 126 -7.18 2.28 -0.69
C TYR A 126 -7.76 2.60 -2.05
N LEU A 127 -6.90 3.07 -2.95
CA LEU A 127 -7.20 3.31 -4.35
C LEU A 127 -6.28 2.44 -5.20
N ALA A 128 -6.85 1.55 -5.99
CA ALA A 128 -6.05 0.82 -6.97
C ALA A 128 -5.34 1.82 -7.90
N MET A 129 -4.04 1.64 -8.05
CA MET A 129 -3.20 2.45 -8.95
C MET A 129 -2.69 1.60 -10.10
N ASP A 130 -3.10 1.93 -11.33
CA ASP A 130 -2.69 1.25 -12.55
C ASP A 130 -2.03 2.23 -13.51
N SER A 131 -0.92 1.82 -14.12
CA SER A 131 -0.19 2.62 -15.12
C SER A 131 0.16 4.05 -14.67
N GLY A 132 0.39 4.25 -13.37
CA GLY A 132 0.74 5.57 -12.80
C GLY A 132 -0.44 6.47 -12.48
N ALA A 133 -1.67 5.95 -12.47
CA ALA A 133 -2.86 6.71 -12.14
C ALA A 133 -3.80 5.93 -11.23
N CYS A 134 -4.75 6.62 -10.59
CA CYS A 134 -5.90 5.97 -10.00
C CYS A 134 -6.66 5.17 -11.07
N THR A 135 -7.03 3.93 -10.74
CA THR A 135 -7.82 3.08 -11.63
C THR A 135 -9.24 3.62 -11.76
N ALA A 136 -9.66 3.93 -12.99
CA ALA A 136 -11.02 4.37 -13.28
C ALA A 136 -12.01 3.19 -13.26
N SER A 137 -13.23 3.44 -12.78
CA SER A 137 -14.36 2.54 -13.00
C SER A 137 -15.11 3.00 -14.23
N GLY A 138 -14.84 2.37 -15.37
CA GLY A 138 -15.32 2.86 -16.67
C GLY A 138 -14.68 4.20 -17.01
N ALA A 139 -15.50 5.24 -17.22
CA ALA A 139 -15.03 6.59 -17.55
C ALA A 139 -14.89 7.53 -16.34
N THR A 140 -15.02 7.01 -15.11
CA THR A 140 -15.08 7.83 -13.89
C THR A 140 -13.98 7.43 -12.91
N LEU A 141 -13.25 8.42 -12.41
CA LEU A 141 -12.30 8.23 -11.31
C LEU A 141 -13.05 8.10 -9.99
N PRO A 142 -12.56 7.28 -9.04
CA PRO A 142 -13.11 7.24 -7.68
C PRO A 142 -13.11 8.63 -7.03
N THR A 143 -14.11 8.89 -6.18
CA THR A 143 -14.26 10.19 -5.48
C THR A 143 -13.01 10.55 -4.69
N GLU A 144 -12.42 9.57 -4.02
CA GLU A 144 -11.22 9.71 -3.21
C GLU A 144 -9.99 10.12 -4.05
N CYS A 145 -9.94 9.70 -5.32
CA CYS A 145 -8.89 10.15 -6.24
C CYS A 145 -9.05 11.64 -6.62
N LEU A 146 -10.30 12.11 -6.72
CA LEU A 146 -10.60 13.53 -6.96
C LEU A 146 -10.29 14.37 -5.72
N GLN A 147 -10.55 13.82 -4.53
CA GLN A 147 -10.31 14.46 -3.24
C GLN A 147 -8.82 14.73 -2.97
N TYR A 148 -7.89 14.01 -3.61
CA TYR A 148 -6.46 14.31 -3.49
C TYR A 148 -6.10 15.76 -3.84
N ASN A 149 -6.85 16.36 -4.77
CA ASN A 149 -6.59 17.72 -5.27
C ASN A 149 -7.85 18.61 -5.26
N GLY A 150 -8.94 18.16 -4.63
CA GLY A 150 -10.21 18.89 -4.60
C GLY A 150 -10.85 19.09 -5.98
N LEU A 151 -10.77 18.08 -6.86
CA LEU A 151 -11.30 18.16 -8.22
C LEU A 151 -12.82 17.95 -8.25
N ASN A 152 -13.48 18.47 -9.28
CA ASN A 152 -14.92 18.27 -9.53
C ASN A 152 -15.81 18.57 -8.32
N GLY A 153 -15.49 19.62 -7.56
CA GLY A 153 -16.27 20.06 -6.40
C GLY A 153 -16.07 19.21 -5.14
N THR A 154 -15.13 18.25 -5.15
CA THR A 154 -14.77 17.49 -3.94
C THR A 154 -13.91 18.34 -2.99
N ALA A 155 -13.91 17.97 -1.71
CA ALA A 155 -12.99 18.57 -0.74
C ALA A 155 -11.53 18.21 -1.08
N ASN A 156 -10.62 19.16 -0.90
CA ASN A 156 -9.19 18.89 -1.02
C ASN A 156 -8.64 18.30 0.28
N LEU A 157 -8.36 17.00 0.28
CA LEU A 157 -7.82 16.28 1.43
C LEU A 157 -6.28 16.20 1.40
N GLY A 158 -5.65 16.62 0.31
CA GLY A 158 -4.24 16.38 0.05
C GLY A 158 -3.93 14.92 -0.33
N PRO A 159 -2.70 14.63 -0.77
CA PRO A 159 -2.29 13.33 -1.30
C PRO A 159 -2.04 12.29 -0.19
N PHE A 160 -3.11 11.75 0.40
CA PHE A 160 -3.02 10.75 1.46
C PHE A 160 -2.60 9.36 0.97
N VAL A 161 -1.92 8.60 1.84
CA VAL A 161 -1.65 7.16 1.61
C VAL A 161 -2.91 6.36 1.97
N GLY A 162 -3.36 5.53 1.04
CA GLY A 162 -4.51 4.64 1.27
C GLY A 162 -4.10 3.28 1.84
N GLY A 163 -5.00 2.62 2.55
CA GLY A 163 -4.77 1.29 3.14
C GLY A 163 -6.03 0.43 3.16
N VAL A 164 -5.92 -0.85 2.81
CA VAL A 164 -7.02 -1.82 2.91
C VAL A 164 -6.53 -3.22 3.26
N THR A 165 -7.27 -3.92 4.12
CA THR A 165 -7.06 -5.35 4.38
C THR A 165 -7.43 -6.16 3.14
N SER A 166 -6.54 -7.03 2.70
CA SER A 166 -6.73 -7.83 1.48
C SER A 166 -6.44 -9.31 1.76
N THR A 167 -6.96 -9.85 2.87
CA THR A 167 -6.64 -11.21 3.34
C THR A 167 -7.59 -12.30 2.85
N ALA A 168 -8.80 -11.95 2.43
CA ALA A 168 -9.89 -12.89 2.17
C ALA A 168 -10.08 -13.30 0.70
N ASP A 169 -9.15 -12.93 -0.20
CA ASP A 169 -9.24 -13.37 -1.61
C ASP A 169 -8.94 -14.87 -1.69
N ALA A 170 -9.94 -15.66 -2.08
CA ALA A 170 -9.82 -17.12 -2.15
C ALA A 170 -8.74 -17.61 -3.13
N ARG A 171 -8.30 -16.77 -4.08
CA ARG A 171 -7.17 -17.09 -4.99
C ARG A 171 -5.82 -17.02 -4.28
N ALA A 172 -5.74 -16.29 -3.17
CA ALA A 172 -4.48 -16.09 -2.45
C ALA A 172 -4.80 -15.65 -1.02
N LEU A 173 -5.14 -16.63 -0.18
CA LEU A 173 -5.42 -16.44 1.25
C LEU A 173 -4.13 -16.19 2.02
N TYR A 174 -3.61 -14.96 1.95
CA TYR A 174 -2.45 -14.52 2.72
C TYR A 174 -2.93 -13.71 3.93
N PRO A 175 -2.87 -14.26 5.16
CA PRO A 175 -3.15 -13.51 6.37
C PRO A 175 -2.27 -12.25 6.44
N ASN A 176 -2.77 -11.21 7.11
CA ASN A 176 -2.04 -9.95 7.33
C ASN A 176 -1.65 -9.19 6.05
N THR A 177 -2.24 -9.53 4.90
CA THR A 177 -2.11 -8.74 3.68
C THR A 177 -2.83 -7.41 3.83
N ILE A 178 -2.07 -6.34 3.66
CA ILE A 178 -2.59 -4.98 3.55
C ILE A 178 -2.07 -4.43 2.22
N TRP A 179 -2.96 -3.83 1.44
CA TRP A 179 -2.56 -3.10 0.24
C TRP A 179 -2.58 -1.61 0.52
N PHE A 180 -1.58 -0.93 -0.02
CA PHE A 180 -1.36 0.48 0.16
C PHE A 180 -1.33 1.18 -1.19
N SER A 181 -1.91 2.38 -1.25
CA SER A 181 -1.90 3.21 -2.45
C SER A 181 -1.15 4.51 -2.19
N TYR A 182 -0.12 4.75 -3.00
CA TYR A 182 0.77 5.91 -2.86
C TYR A 182 0.59 6.87 -4.03
N PRO A 183 -0.12 7.99 -3.85
CA PRO A 183 -0.32 8.97 -4.92
C PRO A 183 0.94 9.81 -5.15
N ASN A 184 1.36 9.95 -6.40
CA ASN A 184 2.35 10.96 -6.80
C ASN A 184 1.73 11.97 -7.77
N SER A 185 2.50 12.98 -8.15
CA SER A 185 2.05 14.12 -8.94
C SER A 185 1.29 13.69 -10.20
N CYS A 186 0.27 14.47 -10.56
CA CYS A 186 -0.63 14.17 -11.68
C CYS A 186 -1.31 12.78 -11.56
N VAL A 187 -1.76 12.40 -10.35
CA VAL A 187 -2.31 11.07 -10.01
C VAL A 187 -3.52 10.64 -10.83
N GLN A 188 -4.21 11.57 -11.50
CA GLN A 188 -5.38 11.28 -12.35
C GLN A 188 -5.01 10.84 -13.76
N THR A 189 -3.73 10.95 -14.16
CA THR A 189 -3.29 10.72 -15.53
C THR A 189 -2.24 9.61 -15.59
N PRO A 190 -2.37 8.63 -16.50
CA PRO A 190 -1.37 7.59 -16.68
C PRO A 190 0.01 8.16 -17.02
N TRP A 191 1.08 7.38 -16.79
CA TRP A 191 2.46 7.82 -17.01
C TRP A 191 2.71 8.50 -18.37
N SER A 192 2.11 7.98 -19.44
CA SER A 192 2.24 8.53 -20.80
C SER A 192 1.69 9.95 -20.96
N GLY A 193 0.76 10.37 -20.09
CA GLY A 193 0.16 11.70 -20.10
C GLY A 193 0.65 12.65 -19.01
N LYS A 194 1.57 12.21 -18.13
CA LYS A 194 2.10 13.05 -17.04
C LYS A 194 3.09 14.08 -17.55
N THR A 195 2.59 15.25 -17.96
CA THR A 195 3.43 16.38 -18.37
C THR A 195 4.02 17.13 -17.16
N PRO A 196 5.15 17.86 -17.33
CA PRO A 196 5.68 18.73 -16.27
C PRO A 196 4.64 19.73 -15.74
N ALA A 197 3.83 20.32 -16.63
CA ALA A 197 2.75 21.23 -16.26
C ALA A 197 1.70 20.54 -15.38
N CYS A 198 1.30 19.31 -15.72
CA CYS A 198 0.36 18.55 -14.88
C CYS A 198 0.94 18.24 -13.50
N ARG A 199 2.22 17.83 -13.45
CA ARG A 199 2.89 17.52 -12.18
C ARG A 199 3.04 18.75 -11.29
N GLN A 200 3.29 19.91 -11.88
CA GLN A 200 3.33 21.19 -11.17
C GLN A 200 1.95 21.60 -10.66
N GLN A 201 0.90 21.37 -11.46
CA GLN A 201 -0.47 21.72 -11.10
C GLN A 201 -1.03 20.81 -9.98
N PHE A 202 -0.75 19.52 -10.06
CA PHE A 202 -1.25 18.51 -9.13
C PHE A 202 -0.08 17.82 -8.44
N ALA A 203 0.31 18.36 -7.29
CA ALA A 203 1.38 17.81 -6.46
C ALA A 203 1.03 16.41 -5.94
N GLY A 204 2.07 15.59 -5.75
CA GLY A 204 1.95 14.24 -5.19
C GLY A 204 2.24 14.20 -3.69
N GLY A 205 2.15 12.99 -3.12
CA GLY A 205 2.51 12.76 -1.73
C GLY A 205 4.00 12.48 -1.51
N LEU A 206 4.76 12.15 -2.56
CA LEU A 206 6.19 11.84 -2.44
C LEU A 206 6.99 13.12 -2.12
N CYS A 207 7.76 13.06 -1.03
CA CYS A 207 8.71 14.10 -0.67
C CYS A 207 9.90 14.11 -1.63
N PRO A 208 10.51 15.28 -1.91
CA PRO A 208 11.82 15.31 -2.55
C PRO A 208 12.85 14.47 -1.79
N PHE A 209 13.86 13.95 -2.50
CA PHE A 209 14.90 13.14 -1.88
C PHE A 209 15.55 13.85 -0.69
N GLY A 210 15.72 13.13 0.43
CA GLY A 210 16.28 13.66 1.67
C GLY A 210 15.32 14.53 2.51
N VAL A 211 14.11 14.83 2.02
CA VAL A 211 13.11 15.60 2.76
C VAL A 211 12.19 14.66 3.53
N LYS A 212 12.02 14.93 4.83
CA LYS A 212 11.07 14.19 5.68
C LYS A 212 9.64 14.67 5.45
N PRO A 213 8.64 13.77 5.43
CA PRO A 213 7.24 14.17 5.32
C PRO A 213 6.79 14.94 6.56
N ASP A 214 5.90 15.89 6.32
CA ASP A 214 5.26 16.73 7.35
C ASP A 214 3.73 16.71 7.25
N GLY A 215 3.16 16.00 6.27
CA GLY A 215 1.72 15.93 6.00
C GLY A 215 1.14 17.19 5.38
N VAL A 216 1.98 18.20 5.08
CA VAL A 216 1.56 19.49 4.53
C VAL A 216 2.20 19.71 3.15
N LYS A 217 3.52 19.63 3.07
CA LYS A 217 4.29 19.76 1.82
C LYS A 217 4.34 18.45 1.06
N CYS A 218 4.44 17.34 1.80
CA CYS A 218 4.43 15.99 1.27
C CYS A 218 4.04 15.00 2.38
N THR A 219 3.58 13.84 1.97
CA THR A 219 2.93 12.85 2.83
C THR A 219 3.83 11.67 3.14
N PHE A 220 4.73 11.30 2.23
CA PHE A 220 5.61 10.16 2.44
C PHE A 220 6.97 10.34 1.78
N SER A 221 7.97 9.71 2.38
CA SER A 221 9.28 9.50 1.78
C SER A 221 9.59 8.00 1.80
N TYR A 222 10.54 7.57 0.98
CA TYR A 222 10.96 6.17 0.96
C TYR A 222 12.48 6.04 0.80
N THR A 223 12.97 4.89 1.26
CA THR A 223 14.24 4.30 0.83
C THR A 223 13.97 2.86 0.41
N ILE A 224 14.54 2.40 -0.70
CA ILE A 224 14.56 0.97 -1.01
C ILE A 224 15.66 0.34 -0.18
N LEU A 225 15.31 -0.63 0.67
CA LEU A 225 16.28 -1.39 1.48
C LEU A 225 17.09 -2.36 0.61
N GLY A 226 16.46 -2.91 -0.41
CA GLY A 226 17.03 -3.91 -1.30
C GLY A 226 15.94 -4.72 -1.98
N TRP A 227 16.34 -5.82 -2.61
CA TRP A 227 15.43 -6.70 -3.32
C TRP A 227 15.93 -8.14 -3.33
N VAL A 228 15.03 -9.07 -3.61
CA VAL A 228 15.35 -10.47 -3.88
C VAL A 228 14.66 -10.92 -5.16
N ALA A 229 15.35 -11.74 -5.96
CA ALA A 229 14.75 -12.34 -7.14
C ALA A 229 13.62 -13.29 -6.73
N LEU A 230 12.46 -13.18 -7.36
CA LEU A 230 11.34 -14.09 -7.14
C LEU A 230 11.73 -15.54 -7.44
N ASP A 231 12.60 -15.75 -8.42
CA ASP A 231 13.13 -17.07 -8.79
C ASP A 231 13.94 -17.72 -7.66
N ASP A 232 14.66 -16.92 -6.87
CA ASP A 232 15.34 -17.40 -5.65
C ASP A 232 14.33 -17.75 -4.56
N VAL A 233 13.31 -16.91 -4.36
CA VAL A 233 12.26 -17.11 -3.34
C VAL A 233 11.48 -18.40 -3.59
N VAL A 234 11.07 -18.65 -4.84
CA VAL A 234 10.27 -19.84 -5.19
C VAL A 234 11.12 -21.10 -5.41
N GLY A 235 12.45 -20.97 -5.37
CA GLY A 235 13.41 -22.08 -5.44
C GLY A 235 13.82 -22.52 -6.85
N ILE A 236 13.46 -21.77 -7.90
CA ILE A 236 13.82 -22.11 -9.29
C ILE A 236 15.34 -22.19 -9.45
N THR A 237 16.07 -21.20 -8.92
CA THR A 237 17.54 -21.12 -9.03
C THR A 237 18.27 -22.20 -8.24
N SER A 238 17.57 -22.96 -7.40
CA SER A 238 18.13 -24.12 -6.67
C SER A 238 17.90 -25.45 -7.40
N MET A 239 17.08 -25.47 -8.45
CA MET A 239 16.82 -26.68 -9.23
C MET A 239 17.86 -26.87 -10.35
N THR A 240 18.20 -28.13 -10.64
CA THR A 240 19.12 -28.47 -11.73
C THR A 240 18.40 -28.45 -13.08
N ASN A 241 18.93 -27.67 -14.04
CA ASN A 241 18.48 -27.66 -15.41
C ASN A 241 18.86 -28.99 -16.09
N PRO A 242 17.89 -29.74 -16.63
CA PRO A 242 18.15 -31.07 -17.21
C PRO A 242 19.03 -31.02 -18.46
N THR A 243 19.06 -29.89 -19.18
CA THR A 243 19.84 -29.68 -20.40
C THR A 243 21.27 -29.28 -20.09
N THR A 244 21.47 -28.26 -19.26
CA THR A 244 22.81 -27.70 -18.98
C THR A 244 23.54 -28.39 -17.83
N LYS A 245 22.82 -29.16 -17.00
CA LYS A 245 23.29 -29.76 -15.74
C LYS A 245 23.78 -28.75 -14.68
N ALA A 246 23.54 -27.46 -14.92
CA ALA A 246 23.76 -26.38 -13.95
C ALA A 246 22.43 -25.96 -13.30
N PRO A 247 22.42 -25.18 -12.20
CA PRO A 247 21.19 -24.59 -11.69
C PRO A 247 20.49 -23.73 -12.75
N PHE A 248 19.16 -23.65 -12.74
CA PHE A 248 18.43 -22.73 -13.63
C PHE A 248 18.83 -21.29 -13.36
N ALA A 249 19.05 -20.51 -14.42
CA ALA A 249 19.41 -19.10 -14.26
C ALA A 249 18.22 -18.22 -13.86
N ASN A 250 17.00 -18.58 -14.31
CA ASN A 250 15.78 -17.80 -14.12
C ASN A 250 14.51 -18.58 -14.53
N TYR A 251 13.34 -17.98 -14.31
CA TYR A 251 12.04 -18.51 -14.74
C TYR A 251 11.95 -18.84 -16.23
N SER A 252 12.58 -18.05 -17.11
CA SER A 252 12.49 -18.28 -18.54
C SER A 252 13.15 -19.60 -18.92
N GLU A 253 14.33 -19.92 -18.38
CA GLU A 253 14.96 -21.22 -18.60
C GLU A 253 14.13 -22.38 -18.02
N PHE A 254 13.59 -22.20 -16.81
CA PHE A 254 12.74 -23.19 -16.14
C PHE A 254 11.49 -23.51 -16.97
N CYS A 255 10.80 -22.48 -17.47
CA CYS A 255 9.63 -22.63 -18.33
C CYS A 255 9.98 -23.22 -19.70
N ASN A 256 11.09 -22.79 -20.31
CA ASN A 256 11.54 -23.34 -21.59
C ASN A 256 11.92 -24.83 -21.50
N ALA A 257 12.38 -25.28 -20.32
CA ALA A 257 12.57 -26.70 -20.00
C ALA A 257 11.24 -27.47 -19.76
N LYS A 258 10.09 -26.86 -20.07
CA LYS A 258 8.74 -27.42 -19.93
C LYS A 258 8.35 -27.75 -18.49
N LEU A 259 8.95 -27.04 -17.52
CA LEU A 259 8.56 -27.10 -16.12
C LEU A 259 7.52 -26.02 -15.81
N THR A 260 6.62 -26.34 -14.88
CA THR A 260 5.48 -25.51 -14.48
C THR A 260 5.73 -24.91 -13.11
N GLU A 261 5.69 -23.57 -13.00
CA GLU A 261 5.80 -22.90 -11.71
C GLU A 261 4.48 -23.03 -10.95
N PHE A 262 3.37 -22.68 -11.61
CA PHE A 262 2.04 -22.77 -11.05
C PHE A 262 1.03 -22.88 -12.19
N SER A 263 0.15 -23.87 -12.10
CA SER A 263 -1.00 -24.01 -12.99
C SER A 263 -2.13 -24.65 -12.21
N ALA A 264 -3.27 -23.96 -12.11
CA ALA A 264 -4.45 -24.48 -11.43
C ALA A 264 -5.70 -23.96 -12.11
N SER A 265 -6.78 -24.75 -12.07
CA SER A 265 -8.11 -24.27 -12.44
C SER A 265 -8.69 -23.41 -11.32
N LEU A 266 -9.44 -22.37 -11.69
CA LEU A 266 -10.20 -21.58 -10.73
C LEU A 266 -11.55 -22.26 -10.46
N LEU A 267 -11.85 -22.52 -9.20
CA LEU A 267 -13.14 -23.06 -8.77
C LEU A 267 -14.21 -21.96 -8.68
N PRO A 268 -15.51 -22.29 -8.67
CA PRO A 268 -16.59 -21.29 -8.60
C PRO A 268 -16.54 -20.37 -7.37
N ASN A 269 -15.89 -20.80 -6.29
CA ASN A 269 -15.68 -20.01 -5.08
C ASN A 269 -14.40 -19.14 -5.13
N ASN A 270 -13.79 -18.98 -6.30
CA ASN A 270 -12.53 -18.29 -6.55
C ASN A 270 -11.29 -18.90 -5.84
N SER A 271 -11.36 -20.13 -5.33
CA SER A 271 -10.17 -20.86 -4.85
C SER A 271 -9.53 -21.70 -5.96
N TRP A 272 -8.31 -22.20 -5.74
CA TRP A 272 -7.65 -23.07 -6.70
C TRP A 272 -8.15 -24.51 -6.62
N GLY A 273 -8.37 -25.13 -7.76
CA GLY A 273 -8.63 -26.55 -7.90
C GLY A 273 -7.34 -27.37 -7.78
N GLU A 274 -7.19 -28.38 -8.65
CA GLU A 274 -5.96 -29.16 -8.71
C GLU A 274 -4.79 -28.29 -9.20
N VAL A 275 -3.71 -28.28 -8.41
CA VAL A 275 -2.52 -27.46 -8.66
C VAL A 275 -1.43 -28.35 -9.23
N THR A 276 -1.01 -28.04 -10.45
CA THR A 276 0.17 -28.60 -11.10
C THR A 276 1.34 -27.65 -10.91
N SER A 277 2.40 -28.14 -10.29
CA SER A 277 3.65 -27.39 -10.10
C SER A 277 4.84 -28.33 -9.98
N ASN A 278 5.97 -27.96 -10.58
CA ASN A 278 7.27 -28.59 -10.36
C ASN A 278 8.01 -27.99 -9.17
N LEU A 279 7.42 -27.00 -8.47
CA LEU A 279 7.95 -26.37 -7.27
C LEU A 279 7.13 -26.81 -6.05
N THR A 280 7.82 -27.28 -5.00
CA THR A 280 7.17 -27.54 -3.71
C THR A 280 6.69 -26.26 -3.03
N PHE A 281 7.27 -25.11 -3.41
CA PHE A 281 6.94 -23.80 -2.87
C PHE A 281 5.45 -23.50 -2.93
N TRP A 282 4.74 -23.88 -3.99
CA TRP A 282 3.31 -23.57 -4.18
C TRP A 282 2.34 -24.64 -3.66
N LYS A 283 2.80 -25.66 -2.93
CA LYS A 283 1.95 -26.73 -2.38
C LYS A 283 0.91 -26.20 -1.37
N SER A 284 -0.36 -26.58 -1.52
CA SER A 284 -1.47 -26.07 -0.67
C SER A 284 -1.67 -24.54 -0.79
N PRO A 285 -1.99 -24.01 -1.99
CA PRO A 285 -2.14 -22.56 -2.19
C PRO A 285 -3.40 -21.97 -1.55
N ASN A 286 -4.38 -22.83 -1.20
CA ASN A 286 -5.61 -22.45 -0.50
C ASN A 286 -5.47 -22.52 1.04
N ASP A 287 -4.30 -22.90 1.57
CA ASP A 287 -4.05 -22.99 3.02
C ASP A 287 -3.43 -21.67 3.52
N PRO A 288 -4.11 -20.92 4.40
CA PRO A 288 -3.59 -19.67 4.96
C PRO A 288 -2.26 -19.84 5.72
N ALA A 289 -2.05 -20.95 6.42
CA ALA A 289 -0.82 -21.21 7.15
C ALA A 289 0.36 -21.46 6.20
N ALA A 290 0.12 -22.21 5.11
CA ALA A 290 1.12 -22.39 4.06
C ALA A 290 1.48 -21.06 3.38
N ASN A 291 0.50 -20.20 3.12
CA ASN A 291 0.72 -18.86 2.55
C ASN A 291 1.49 -17.94 3.51
N GLN A 292 1.18 -17.98 4.80
CA GLN A 292 1.94 -17.25 5.81
C GLN A 292 3.40 -17.72 5.87
N ALA A 293 3.65 -19.04 5.79
CA ALA A 293 5.01 -19.59 5.74
C ALA A 293 5.77 -19.13 4.48
N ARG A 294 5.11 -19.04 3.31
CA ARG A 294 5.73 -18.48 2.10
C ARG A 294 6.18 -17.03 2.27
N ALA A 295 5.37 -16.23 2.97
CA ALA A 295 5.74 -14.84 3.27
C ALA A 295 6.97 -14.76 4.19
N GLN A 296 7.15 -15.72 5.11
CA GLN A 296 8.38 -15.82 5.92
C GLN A 296 9.59 -16.18 5.05
N VAL A 297 9.44 -17.12 4.09
CA VAL A 297 10.50 -17.48 3.15
C VAL A 297 11.00 -16.27 2.35
N VAL A 298 10.12 -15.32 2.00
CA VAL A 298 10.52 -14.06 1.33
C VAL A 298 11.55 -13.28 2.18
N VAL A 299 11.26 -13.08 3.46
CA VAL A 299 12.14 -12.35 4.39
C VAL A 299 13.42 -13.12 4.68
N GLU A 300 13.33 -14.44 4.84
CA GLU A 300 14.50 -15.30 5.05
C GLU A 300 15.43 -15.31 3.83
N THR A 301 14.86 -15.40 2.62
CA THR A 301 15.64 -15.41 1.38
C THR A 301 16.32 -14.06 1.19
N TYR A 302 15.61 -12.95 1.44
CA TYR A 302 16.22 -11.62 1.45
C TYR A 302 17.40 -11.56 2.42
N SER A 303 17.21 -11.99 3.67
CA SER A 303 18.24 -11.97 4.71
C SER A 303 19.47 -12.79 4.34
N LYS A 304 19.29 -13.96 3.70
CA LYS A 304 20.37 -14.83 3.20
C LYS A 304 21.10 -14.25 1.98
N LYS A 305 20.43 -13.41 1.20
CA LYS A 305 20.92 -12.84 -0.07
C LYS A 305 21.37 -11.38 0.06
N LEU A 306 21.33 -10.82 1.27
CA LEU A 306 21.87 -9.49 1.57
C LEU A 306 23.29 -9.36 0.99
N SER A 307 23.48 -8.37 0.13
CA SER A 307 24.74 -8.14 -0.57
C SER A 307 24.84 -6.70 -1.05
N GLY A 308 26.07 -6.25 -1.29
CA GLY A 308 26.35 -4.88 -1.73
C GLY A 308 25.79 -3.85 -0.75
N ASN A 309 24.97 -2.93 -1.28
CA ASN A 309 24.39 -1.82 -0.51
C ASN A 309 22.99 -2.13 0.05
N MET A 310 22.56 -3.41 0.01
CA MET A 310 21.29 -3.81 0.61
C MET A 310 21.36 -3.73 2.14
N VAL A 311 20.27 -3.30 2.75
CA VAL A 311 20.14 -3.11 4.20
C VAL A 311 19.20 -4.15 4.79
N ALA A 312 19.56 -4.70 5.95
CA ALA A 312 18.71 -5.66 6.66
C ALA A 312 17.33 -5.05 6.99
N ILE A 313 16.28 -5.85 6.87
CA ILE A 313 14.94 -5.46 7.30
C ILE A 313 14.93 -5.36 8.84
N PRO A 314 14.55 -4.23 9.44
CA PRO A 314 14.46 -4.10 10.89
C PRO A 314 13.47 -5.11 11.50
N THR A 315 13.70 -5.55 12.73
CA THR A 315 12.73 -6.39 13.44
C THR A 315 11.45 -5.61 13.72
N ILE A 316 10.32 -6.32 13.83
CA ILE A 316 9.03 -5.71 14.20
C ILE A 316 9.14 -4.99 15.55
N GLU A 317 9.86 -5.58 16.52
CA GLU A 317 10.10 -4.95 17.82
C GLU A 317 10.85 -3.62 17.70
N ALA A 318 11.92 -3.58 16.90
CA ALA A 318 12.69 -2.35 16.68
C ALA A 318 11.86 -1.28 15.97
N LEU A 319 11.02 -1.67 15.01
CA LEU A 319 10.09 -0.76 14.34
C LEU A 319 9.05 -0.22 15.31
N THR A 320 8.43 -1.09 16.12
CA THR A 320 7.42 -0.70 17.11
C THR A 320 8.01 0.26 18.14
N ALA A 321 9.24 0.02 18.60
CA ALA A 321 9.94 0.90 19.53
C ALA A 321 10.30 2.27 18.92
N ALA A 322 10.61 2.31 17.62
CA ALA A 322 10.94 3.55 16.91
C ALA A 322 9.71 4.38 16.53
N ASN A 323 8.54 3.76 16.45
CA ASN A 323 7.30 4.40 16.02
C ASN A 323 6.50 5.03 17.17
N PRO A 324 5.72 6.08 16.89
CA PRO A 324 4.84 6.66 17.89
C PRO A 324 3.72 5.67 18.26
N PRO A 325 3.26 5.62 19.53
CA PRO A 325 2.10 4.82 19.90
C PRO A 325 0.86 5.30 19.14
N CYS A 326 -0.02 4.36 18.78
CA CYS A 326 -1.17 4.60 17.91
C CYS A 326 -2.12 5.71 18.40
N TYR A 327 -2.27 5.88 19.72
CA TYR A 327 -3.14 6.91 20.28
C TYR A 327 -2.69 8.34 19.94
N LYS A 328 -1.44 8.55 19.50
CA LYS A 328 -0.96 9.87 19.08
C LYS A 328 -1.51 10.27 17.72
N ASN A 329 -1.83 9.30 16.86
CA ASN A 329 -2.14 9.52 15.46
C ASN A 329 -3.58 9.10 15.09
N TYR A 330 -4.19 8.20 15.84
CA TYR A 330 -5.53 7.69 15.56
C TYR A 330 -6.49 7.86 16.75
N LYS A 331 -7.59 8.58 16.51
CA LYS A 331 -8.55 8.95 17.56
C LYS A 331 -9.19 7.75 18.23
N ALA A 332 -9.55 6.69 17.48
CA ALA A 332 -10.16 5.51 18.10
C ALA A 332 -9.18 4.82 19.07
N CYS A 333 -7.88 4.82 18.78
CA CYS A 333 -6.86 4.33 19.71
C CYS A 333 -6.68 5.20 20.95
N TYR A 334 -6.89 6.51 20.81
CA TYR A 334 -6.91 7.44 21.94
C TYR A 334 -8.13 7.24 22.86
N ASP A 335 -9.25 6.82 22.30
CA ASP A 335 -10.48 6.55 23.06
C ASP A 335 -10.59 5.10 23.55
N ALA A 336 -9.79 4.18 22.99
CA ALA A 336 -9.86 2.76 23.31
C ALA A 336 -9.49 2.48 24.78
N PRO A 337 -10.35 1.77 25.55
CA PRO A 337 -10.11 1.51 26.97
C PRO A 337 -8.90 0.61 27.22
N PHE A 338 -8.63 -0.32 26.30
CA PHE A 338 -7.46 -1.19 26.34
C PHE A 338 -6.31 -0.68 25.45
N GLY A 339 -6.47 0.49 24.84
CA GLY A 339 -5.47 1.07 23.95
C GLY A 339 -5.36 0.32 22.62
N CYS A 340 -4.18 0.46 22.01
CA CYS A 340 -3.85 -0.12 20.71
C CYS A 340 -2.42 -0.60 20.65
N ARG A 341 -2.12 -1.43 19.66
CA ARG A 341 -0.76 -1.89 19.34
C ARG A 341 -0.39 -1.61 17.89
N ARG A 342 0.90 -1.56 17.61
CA ARG A 342 1.43 -1.64 16.24
C ARG A 342 1.76 -3.08 15.90
N VAL A 343 1.35 -3.50 14.71
CA VAL A 343 1.55 -4.86 14.21
C VAL A 343 2.21 -4.85 12.83
N LEU A 344 2.82 -6.00 12.49
CA LEU A 344 3.43 -6.28 11.19
C LEU A 344 4.66 -5.42 10.87
N TYR A 345 5.35 -5.75 9.78
CA TYR A 345 6.38 -4.87 9.21
C TYR A 345 5.82 -3.52 8.78
N ALA A 346 4.54 -3.49 8.37
CA ALA A 346 3.86 -2.26 7.98
C ALA A 346 3.52 -1.33 9.15
N GLN A 347 3.65 -1.79 10.40
CA GLN A 347 3.51 -0.98 11.62
C GLN A 347 2.14 -0.30 11.75
N VAL A 348 1.11 -0.98 11.28
CA VAL A 348 -0.26 -0.47 11.31
C VAL A 348 -0.87 -0.63 12.71
N CYS A 349 -1.87 0.20 13.01
CA CYS A 349 -2.52 0.20 14.32
C CYS A 349 -3.67 -0.81 14.40
N GLU A 350 -3.73 -1.54 15.50
CA GLU A 350 -4.81 -2.46 15.85
C GLU A 350 -5.41 -2.04 17.20
N VAL A 351 -6.74 -1.92 17.27
CA VAL A 351 -7.48 -1.63 18.51
C VAL A 351 -7.58 -2.91 19.35
N CYS A 352 -7.14 -2.83 20.60
CA CYS A 352 -7.18 -3.98 21.49
C CYS A 352 -8.58 -4.17 22.09
N THR A 353 -9.05 -5.42 22.08
CA THR A 353 -10.36 -5.81 22.66
C THR A 353 -10.26 -6.20 24.13
N SER A 354 -9.05 -6.40 24.64
CA SER A 354 -8.74 -6.69 26.04
C SER A 354 -7.36 -6.15 26.41
N ALA A 355 -7.07 -6.02 27.70
CA ALA A 355 -5.76 -5.61 28.17
C ALA A 355 -4.69 -6.67 27.83
N ALA A 356 -3.59 -6.24 27.21
CA ALA A 356 -2.44 -7.07 26.91
C ALA A 356 -1.13 -6.25 27.04
N PRO A 357 0.03 -6.89 27.25
CA PRO A 357 1.30 -6.18 27.49
C PRO A 357 1.74 -5.26 26.35
N ASP A 358 1.35 -5.58 25.12
CA ASP A 358 1.66 -4.83 23.89
C ASP A 358 0.58 -3.80 23.52
N CYS A 359 -0.53 -3.76 24.26
CA CYS A 359 -1.61 -2.80 24.06
C CYS A 359 -1.37 -1.51 24.86
N VAL A 360 -1.04 -0.45 24.15
CA VAL A 360 -0.65 0.84 24.72
C VAL A 360 -1.88 1.76 24.84
N VAL A 361 -2.28 2.04 26.07
CA VAL A 361 -3.28 3.06 26.40
C VAL A 361 -2.69 4.47 26.31
N LYS A 362 -3.54 5.47 26.10
CA LYS A 362 -3.10 6.87 26.07
C LYS A 362 -2.41 7.29 27.37
N ASP A 363 -1.43 8.17 27.23
CA ASP A 363 -0.93 8.97 28.34
C ASP A 363 -2.07 9.90 28.82
N PRO A 364 -2.46 9.90 30.11
CA PRO A 364 -3.52 10.77 30.64
C PRO A 364 -3.28 12.28 30.42
N SER A 365 -2.02 12.70 30.24
CA SER A 365 -1.66 14.08 29.94
C SER A 365 -1.77 14.46 28.46
N TYR A 366 -1.82 13.46 27.57
CA TYR A 366 -1.96 13.70 26.14
C TYR A 366 -3.42 13.99 25.80
N THR A 367 -3.65 15.00 24.96
CA THR A 367 -4.97 15.29 24.39
C THR A 367 -4.88 15.18 22.88
N PHE A 368 -5.69 14.30 22.29
CA PHE A 368 -5.81 14.24 20.84
C PHE A 368 -6.46 15.53 20.32
N PRO A 369 -5.87 16.20 19.32
CA PRO A 369 -6.40 17.48 18.84
C PRO A 369 -7.74 17.30 18.12
N ALA A 370 -8.56 18.35 18.14
CA ALA A 370 -9.68 18.45 17.23
C ALA A 370 -9.18 18.76 15.81
N LEU A 371 -9.40 17.83 14.88
CA LEU A 371 -9.05 18.02 13.47
C LEU A 371 -10.21 18.65 12.71
N THR A 372 -9.92 19.62 11.84
CA THR A 372 -10.92 20.31 11.03
C THR A 372 -11.18 19.55 9.74
N LEU A 373 -12.46 19.27 9.44
CA LEU A 373 -12.86 18.72 8.15
C LEU A 373 -12.59 19.73 7.02
N ALA A 374 -12.08 19.23 5.90
CA ALA A 374 -11.93 20.06 4.71
C ALA A 374 -13.29 20.44 4.14
N THR A 375 -13.45 21.70 3.76
CA THR A 375 -14.67 22.20 3.12
C THR A 375 -14.61 22.03 1.61
N MET A 376 -15.74 21.69 1.00
CA MET A 376 -15.85 21.73 -0.46
C MET A 376 -15.70 23.18 -0.98
N PRO A 377 -15.18 23.37 -2.20
CA PRO A 377 -15.19 24.68 -2.84
C PRO A 377 -16.63 25.20 -2.93
N PRO A 378 -16.87 26.52 -2.79
CA PRO A 378 -18.20 27.08 -2.97
C PRO A 378 -18.72 26.77 -4.37
N THR A 379 -19.95 26.26 -4.47
CA THR A 379 -20.60 25.98 -5.75
C THR A 379 -20.72 27.27 -6.55
N MET A 380 -19.93 27.40 -7.62
CA MET A 380 -20.10 28.50 -8.56
C MET A 380 -21.43 28.31 -9.32
N ALA A 381 -22.26 29.36 -9.36
CA ALA A 381 -23.46 29.37 -10.20
C ALA A 381 -23.07 29.08 -11.67
N PRO A 382 -23.92 28.37 -12.44
CA PRO A 382 -23.56 27.91 -13.78
C PRO A 382 -23.26 29.11 -14.69
N THR A 383 -22.00 29.23 -15.09
CA THR A 383 -21.55 30.23 -16.07
C THR A 383 -21.51 29.55 -17.44
N THR A 384 -22.17 30.16 -18.43
CA THR A 384 -22.36 29.65 -19.80
C THR A 384 -21.10 29.74 -20.66
N VAL A 385 -20.00 29.12 -20.22
CA VAL A 385 -18.75 29.01 -21.00
C VAL A 385 -18.65 27.60 -21.60
N PRO A 386 -18.31 27.44 -22.89
CA PRO A 386 -18.19 26.12 -23.51
C PRO A 386 -17.13 25.27 -22.81
N ALA A 387 -17.52 24.03 -22.49
CA ALA A 387 -16.77 23.08 -21.69
C ALA A 387 -15.44 22.68 -22.34
N THR A 388 -14.34 23.29 -21.89
CA THR A 388 -13.03 22.62 -21.89
C THR A 388 -13.11 21.42 -20.92
N LYS A 389 -12.56 20.25 -21.29
CA LYS A 389 -12.55 19.05 -20.42
C LYS A 389 -12.13 19.44 -19.00
N ALA A 390 -13.00 19.17 -18.03
CA ALA A 390 -12.71 19.43 -16.63
C ALA A 390 -11.47 18.64 -16.18
N PRO A 391 -10.57 19.23 -15.38
CA PRO A 391 -9.44 18.50 -14.80
C PRO A 391 -9.95 17.28 -14.01
N GLY A 392 -9.44 16.09 -14.32
CA GLY A 392 -9.89 14.82 -13.73
C GLY A 392 -10.77 13.94 -14.64
N ALA A 393 -11.09 14.38 -15.87
CA ALA A 393 -11.64 13.49 -16.88
C ALA A 393 -10.57 12.49 -17.38
N PRO A 394 -10.88 11.20 -17.61
CA PRO A 394 -9.89 10.23 -18.07
C PRO A 394 -9.20 10.68 -19.37
N ALA A 395 -7.89 10.48 -19.44
CA ALA A 395 -7.14 10.61 -20.68
C ALA A 395 -7.40 9.37 -21.57
N THR A 396 -8.00 9.58 -22.74
CA THR A 396 -8.11 8.53 -23.77
C THR A 396 -6.78 8.40 -24.50
N SER A 397 -6.03 7.33 -24.23
CA SER A 397 -4.91 6.91 -25.08
C SER A 397 -5.10 5.45 -25.49
N GLY A 398 -5.31 5.23 -26.79
CA GLY A 398 -5.41 3.90 -27.37
C GLY A 398 -4.05 3.20 -27.42
N SER A 399 -4.00 2.00 -26.86
CA SER A 399 -3.19 0.89 -27.37
C SER A 399 -3.86 -0.41 -26.95
N SER A 400 -4.25 -1.19 -27.95
CA SER A 400 -4.95 -2.46 -27.86
C SER A 400 -4.00 -3.60 -27.50
N GLN A 401 -4.36 -4.36 -26.45
CA GLN A 401 -4.05 -5.76 -26.07
C GLN A 401 -3.89 -5.81 -24.54
N GLY A 402 -4.66 -6.56 -23.74
CA GLY A 402 -5.75 -7.49 -23.94
C GLY A 402 -6.11 -8.10 -22.56
N GLY A 403 -7.38 -8.47 -22.35
CA GLY A 403 -7.80 -9.29 -21.21
C GLY A 403 -8.48 -8.53 -20.06
N SER A 404 -9.72 -8.09 -20.29
CA SER A 404 -10.65 -7.66 -19.24
C SER A 404 -10.85 -8.77 -18.21
N THR A 405 -10.29 -8.58 -17.02
CA THR A 405 -10.64 -9.35 -15.80
C THR A 405 -11.36 -8.39 -14.86
N PRO A 406 -12.49 -8.77 -14.23
CA PRO A 406 -13.19 -7.87 -13.32
C PRO A 406 -12.29 -7.48 -12.16
N ALA A 407 -12.14 -6.18 -11.90
CA ALA A 407 -11.58 -5.68 -10.66
C ALA A 407 -12.41 -6.24 -9.49
N PRO A 408 -11.80 -6.77 -8.42
CA PRO A 408 -12.56 -7.16 -7.25
C PRO A 408 -13.17 -5.90 -6.64
N LYS A 409 -14.48 -5.75 -6.79
CA LYS A 409 -15.26 -4.87 -5.92
C LYS A 409 -15.03 -5.36 -4.49
N ALA A 410 -14.61 -4.45 -3.61
CA ALA A 410 -14.85 -4.63 -2.19
C ALA A 410 -16.36 -4.84 -2.04
N SER A 411 -16.76 -6.04 -1.64
CA SER A 411 -18.17 -6.36 -1.42
C SER A 411 -18.65 -5.57 -0.21
N ASP A 412 -19.58 -4.65 -0.45
CA ASP A 412 -20.40 -4.00 0.57
C ASP A 412 -21.08 -5.06 1.44
N ALA A 413 -20.52 -5.33 2.63
CA ALA A 413 -21.23 -6.05 3.67
C ALA A 413 -22.13 -5.04 4.39
N SER A 414 -23.31 -4.80 3.82
CA SER A 414 -24.39 -4.12 4.53
C SER A 414 -24.88 -5.04 5.65
N SER A 415 -24.56 -4.68 6.89
CA SER A 415 -25.04 -5.34 8.09
C SER A 415 -26.56 -5.17 8.20
N HIS A 416 -27.33 -6.19 7.84
CA HIS A 416 -28.72 -6.30 8.27
C HIS A 416 -28.75 -6.81 9.70
N VAL A 417 -29.02 -5.90 10.63
CA VAL A 417 -29.45 -6.19 12.00
C VAL A 417 -30.77 -6.95 11.92
N VAL A 418 -30.75 -8.26 12.20
CA VAL A 418 -31.96 -9.02 12.48
C VAL A 418 -32.23 -8.88 13.98
N THR A 419 -33.12 -7.95 14.32
CA THR A 419 -33.75 -7.91 15.65
C THR A 419 -34.56 -9.17 15.85
N GLY A 420 -34.16 -9.98 16.83
CA GLY A 420 -34.90 -11.16 17.26
C GLY A 420 -36.22 -10.78 17.92
N THR A 421 -37.31 -11.38 17.44
CA THR A 421 -38.54 -11.55 18.20
C THR A 421 -38.71 -13.01 18.55
N VAL A 422 -38.71 -13.25 19.86
CA VAL A 422 -39.02 -14.50 20.54
C VAL A 422 -40.45 -14.93 20.20
N ALA A 423 -40.63 -16.15 19.71
CA ALA A 423 -41.91 -16.85 19.76
C ALA A 423 -41.65 -18.30 20.17
N ILE A 424 -41.96 -18.57 21.43
CA ILE A 424 -42.06 -19.88 22.04
C ILE A 424 -43.25 -20.61 21.40
N MET A 425 -43.03 -21.78 20.80
CA MET A 425 -44.08 -22.81 20.76
C MET A 425 -43.47 -24.19 20.91
N ALA A 426 -43.99 -24.86 21.93
CA ALA A 426 -43.64 -26.17 22.43
C ALA A 426 -44.22 -27.28 21.56
N LEU A 427 -43.49 -28.42 21.57
CA LEU A 427 -43.93 -29.81 21.42
C LEU A 427 -44.93 -30.17 20.31
N ALA A 428 -44.56 -31.16 19.47
CA ALA A 428 -44.95 -32.55 19.71
C ALA A 428 -44.44 -33.52 18.62
N THR A 429 -43.77 -34.57 19.10
CA THR A 429 -43.87 -36.00 18.71
C THR A 429 -43.57 -36.50 17.29
N MET A 430 -42.59 -37.43 17.28
CA MET A 430 -42.63 -38.81 16.72
C MET A 430 -42.81 -38.90 15.19
N TRP A 431 -41.91 -39.49 14.40
CA TRP A 431 -41.14 -40.75 14.52
C TRP A 431 -39.76 -40.60 13.90
#